data_AF-V2XRR5-F1
#
_entry.id   AF-V2XRR5-F1
#
_cell.length_a   1.000
_cell.length_b   1.000
_cell.length_c   1.000
_cell.angle_alpha   90.00
_cell.angle_beta   90.00
_cell.angle_gamma   90.00
#
_symmetry.space_group_name_H-M   'P 1'
#
loop_
_entity.id
_entity.type
_entity.pdbx_description
1 polymer ?
#
loop_
_entity_poly.entity_id
_entity_poly.type
_entity_poly.pdbx_seq_one_letter_code
_entity_poly.pdbx_strand_id
1 'polypeptide(L)'
;MAEKRRVNLSLNLSAPHQREAWGIIRAIPAGQRTDAVCRMICKGHKRDELLNGIRTVIREELRGVEFISAKEITEQPQAGDVDDSVLGFLLGLQKEGDDEPSDPLF
;
A
#
# COMPACT_ATOMS: atom_id res chain seq x y z
N MET A 1 30.91 -11.39 40.55
CA MET A 1 29.50 -11.04 40.90
C MET A 1 29.02 -10.04 39.85
N ALA A 2 27.84 -10.23 39.27
CA ALA A 2 27.30 -9.28 38.29
C ALA A 2 26.94 -7.95 38.99
N GLU A 3 27.39 -6.83 38.44
CA GLU A 3 27.11 -5.50 38.97
C GLU A 3 25.61 -5.22 38.87
N LYS A 4 24.94 -5.03 40.00
CA LYS A 4 23.50 -4.76 40.06
C LYS A 4 23.25 -3.28 40.37
N ARG A 5 22.65 -2.56 39.42
CA ARG A 5 22.22 -1.17 39.61
C ARG A 5 20.70 -1.10 39.79
N ARG A 6 20.25 -0.25 40.71
CA ARG A 6 18.82 -0.06 41.00
C ARG A 6 18.29 1.13 40.20
N VAL A 7 17.16 0.92 39.53
CA VAL A 7 16.36 1.98 38.89
C VAL A 7 15.01 2.01 39.60
N ASN A 8 14.53 3.20 39.96
CA ASN A 8 13.19 3.38 40.50
C ASN A 8 12.26 3.86 39.39
N LEU A 9 11.14 3.16 39.19
CA LEU A 9 10.11 3.51 38.21
C LEU A 9 8.84 3.91 38.96
N SER A 10 8.39 5.14 38.77
CA SER A 10 7.08 5.63 39.22
C SER A 10 6.16 5.81 38.00
N LEU A 11 4.91 5.42 38.14
CA LEU A 11 3.89 5.57 37.11
C LEU A 11 2.77 6.46 37.64
N ASN A 12 2.46 7.53 36.91
CA ASN A 12 1.32 8.40 37.12
C ASN A 12 0.05 7.72 36.57
N LEU A 13 -0.82 7.28 37.48
CA LEU A 13 -2.07 6.62 37.12
C LEU A 13 -3.14 7.57 36.55
N SER A 14 -2.92 8.88 36.60
CA SER A 14 -3.77 9.86 35.91
C SER A 14 -3.48 9.89 34.40
N ALA A 15 -2.25 9.56 33.97
CA ALA A 15 -1.89 9.47 32.57
C ALA A 15 -2.37 8.14 31.96
N PRO A 16 -3.19 8.15 30.89
CA PRO A 16 -3.81 6.94 30.33
C PRO A 16 -2.79 5.84 29.96
N HIS A 17 -1.71 6.21 29.26
CA HIS A 17 -0.69 5.25 28.83
C HIS A 17 0.06 4.61 30.00
N GLN A 18 0.30 5.34 31.09
CA GLN A 18 1.02 4.83 32.27
C GLN A 18 0.11 3.96 33.13
N ARG A 19 -1.19 4.26 33.16
CA ARG A 19 -2.21 3.38 33.76
C ARG A 19 -2.33 2.06 33.01
N GLU A 20 -2.34 2.09 31.70
CA GLU A 20 -2.33 0.88 30.87
C GLU A 20 -1.06 0.06 31.09
N ALA A 21 0.11 0.70 31.03
CA ALA A 21 1.37 0.06 31.34
C ALA A 21 1.38 -0.58 32.73
N TRP A 22 0.81 0.10 33.73
CA TRP A 22 0.64 -0.46 35.07
C TRP A 22 -0.26 -1.70 35.08
N GLY A 23 -1.36 -1.71 34.31
CA GLY A 23 -2.21 -2.88 34.13
C GLY A 23 -1.44 -4.11 33.63
N ILE A 24 -0.60 -3.90 32.61
CA ILE A 24 0.28 -4.96 32.05
C ILE A 24 1.30 -5.43 33.09
N ILE A 25 1.99 -4.50 33.76
CA ILE A 25 3.05 -4.82 34.73
C ILE A 25 2.48 -5.54 35.95
N ARG A 26 1.29 -5.15 36.43
CA ARG A 26 0.65 -5.74 37.61
C ARG A 26 0.26 -7.21 37.38
N ALA A 27 -0.09 -7.58 36.15
CA ALA A 27 -0.42 -8.96 35.79
C ALA A 27 0.79 -9.91 35.83
N ILE A 28 2.01 -9.37 35.84
CA ILE A 28 3.26 -10.15 35.89
C ILE A 28 3.56 -10.55 37.35
N PRO A 29 3.98 -11.81 37.60
CA PRO A 29 4.35 -12.28 38.94
C PRO A 29 5.38 -11.39 39.64
N ALA A 30 5.20 -11.21 40.95
CA ALA A 30 6.16 -10.52 41.79
C ALA A 30 7.53 -11.23 41.70
N GLY A 31 8.60 -10.45 41.55
CA GLY A 31 9.96 -10.97 41.30
C GLY A 31 10.36 -11.04 39.82
N GLN A 32 9.40 -11.08 38.89
CA GLN A 32 9.68 -11.12 37.43
C GLN A 32 9.45 -9.78 36.73
N ARG A 33 8.79 -8.83 37.38
CA ARG A 33 8.36 -7.55 36.78
C ARG A 33 9.51 -6.75 36.17
N THR A 34 10.60 -6.56 36.91
CA THR A 34 11.74 -5.77 36.44
C THR A 34 12.36 -6.39 35.18
N ASP A 35 12.59 -7.68 35.21
CA ASP A 35 13.15 -8.45 34.11
C ASP A 35 12.22 -8.45 32.87
N ALA A 36 10.91 -8.60 33.08
CA ALA A 36 9.93 -8.46 32.02
C ALA A 36 9.90 -7.05 31.41
N VAL A 37 9.97 -5.99 32.25
CA VAL A 37 10.06 -4.60 31.78
C VAL A 37 11.31 -4.37 30.95
N CYS A 38 12.47 -4.85 31.41
CA CYS A 38 13.72 -4.78 30.64
C CYS A 38 13.58 -5.46 29.28
N ARG A 39 13.02 -6.68 29.23
CA ARG A 39 12.77 -7.36 27.95
C ARG A 39 11.83 -6.59 27.03
N MET A 40 10.76 -6.00 27.57
CA MET A 40 9.80 -5.22 26.79
C MET A 40 10.47 -3.99 26.17
N ILE A 41 11.30 -3.26 26.94
CA ILE A 41 12.07 -2.10 26.45
C ILE A 41 13.01 -2.53 25.32
N CYS A 42 13.83 -3.57 25.53
CA CYS A 42 14.76 -4.05 24.50
C CYS A 42 14.03 -4.53 23.23
N LYS A 43 12.90 -5.23 23.38
CA LYS A 43 12.08 -5.65 22.24
C LYS A 43 11.43 -4.47 21.52
N GLY A 44 11.07 -3.41 22.23
CA GLY A 44 10.55 -2.16 21.65
C GLY A 44 11.58 -1.52 20.73
N HIS A 45 12.77 -1.22 21.25
CA HIS A 45 13.86 -0.62 20.47
C HIS A 45 14.21 -1.42 19.21
N LYS A 46 14.31 -2.76 19.32
CA LYS A 46 14.58 -3.62 18.17
C LYS A 46 13.49 -3.57 17.10
N ARG A 47 12.22 -3.45 17.50
CA ARG A 47 11.10 -3.31 16.55
C ARG A 47 11.14 -1.95 15.85
N ASP A 48 11.41 -0.88 16.58
CA ASP A 48 11.51 0.45 15.99
C ASP A 48 12.67 0.55 14.99
N GLU A 49 13.81 -0.03 15.33
CA GLU A 49 14.96 -0.14 14.43
C GLU A 49 14.63 -0.93 13.16
N LEU A 50 13.97 -2.10 13.31
CA LEU A 50 13.52 -2.90 12.17
C LEU A 50 12.52 -2.14 11.29
N LEU A 51 11.53 -1.48 11.88
CA LEU A 51 10.53 -0.68 11.14
C LEU A 51 11.19 0.47 10.38
N ASN A 52 12.18 1.12 10.98
CA ASN A 52 12.95 2.17 10.29
C ASN A 52 13.78 1.58 9.15
N GLY A 53 14.45 0.45 9.35
CA GLY A 53 15.16 -0.27 8.30
C GLY A 53 14.27 -0.62 7.12
N ILE A 54 13.08 -1.18 7.39
CA ILE A 54 12.08 -1.51 6.35
C ILE A 54 11.65 -0.25 5.58
N ARG A 55 11.34 0.85 6.27
CA ARG A 55 10.97 2.11 5.60
C ARG A 55 12.09 2.65 4.72
N THR A 56 13.34 2.53 5.16
CA THR A 56 14.51 2.94 4.38
C THR A 56 14.63 2.11 3.13
N VAL A 57 14.64 0.78 3.25
CA VAL A 57 14.71 -0.15 2.11
C VAL A 57 13.58 0.13 1.12
N ILE A 58 12.33 0.19 1.58
CA ILE A 58 11.20 0.48 0.69
C ILE A 58 11.40 1.80 -0.05
N ARG A 59 11.85 2.86 0.63
CA ARG A 59 12.08 4.16 -0.02
C ARG A 59 13.23 4.12 -1.02
N GLU A 60 14.29 3.39 -0.73
CA GLU A 60 15.43 3.22 -1.63
C GLU A 60 15.03 2.44 -2.89
N GLU A 61 14.34 1.32 -2.73
CA GLU A 61 13.87 0.50 -3.85
C GLU A 61 12.84 1.26 -4.70
N LEU A 62 11.87 1.94 -4.07
CA LEU A 62 10.84 2.70 -4.80
C LEU A 62 11.38 3.95 -5.52
N ARG A 63 12.57 4.47 -5.15
CA ARG A 63 13.21 5.57 -5.91
C ARG A 63 13.65 5.14 -7.31
N GLY A 64 13.94 3.85 -7.51
CA GLY A 64 14.31 3.28 -8.81
C GLY A 64 13.11 2.84 -9.64
N VAL A 65 11.89 2.98 -9.12
CA VAL A 65 10.67 2.55 -9.79
C VAL A 65 9.99 3.75 -10.43
N GLU A 66 9.88 3.73 -11.76
CA GLU A 66 8.96 4.61 -12.48
C GLU A 66 7.53 4.11 -12.23
N PHE A 67 6.78 4.85 -11.41
CA PHE A 67 5.37 4.57 -11.22
C PHE A 67 4.60 5.02 -12.45
N ILE A 68 4.25 4.09 -13.34
CA ILE A 68 3.29 4.37 -14.41
C ILE A 68 1.97 4.73 -13.73
N SER A 69 1.59 6.00 -13.85
CA SER A 69 0.32 6.48 -13.32
C SER A 69 -0.81 5.75 -14.04
N ALA A 70 -1.81 5.27 -13.32
CA ALA A 70 -2.98 4.62 -13.92
C ALA A 70 -3.72 5.52 -14.94
N LYS A 71 -3.46 6.84 -14.94
CA LYS A 71 -3.91 7.76 -15.99
C LYS A 71 -3.26 7.48 -17.35
N GLU A 72 -1.99 7.11 -17.38
CA GLU A 72 -1.21 6.87 -18.61
C GLU A 72 -1.67 5.59 -19.34
N ILE A 73 -2.20 4.60 -18.61
CA ILE A 73 -2.76 3.37 -19.20
C ILE A 73 -4.12 3.64 -19.87
N THR A 74 -4.83 4.71 -19.45
CA THR A 74 -6.09 5.12 -20.10
C THR A 74 -5.86 5.92 -21.37
N GLU A 75 -4.62 6.31 -21.65
CA GLU A 75 -4.20 6.95 -22.91
C GLU A 75 -3.57 5.94 -23.89
N GLN A 76 -4.05 4.69 -23.88
CA GLN A 76 -4.02 3.92 -25.13
C GLN A 76 -4.95 4.64 -26.13
N PRO A 77 -4.53 4.87 -27.38
CA PRO A 77 -5.29 5.69 -28.33
C PRO A 77 -6.64 5.00 -28.58
N GLN A 78 -7.70 5.47 -27.90
CA GLN A 78 -9.05 5.00 -28.13
C GLN A 78 -9.50 5.51 -29.50
N ALA A 79 -9.37 4.63 -30.50
CA ALA A 79 -10.17 4.51 -31.71
C ALA A 79 -11.04 5.74 -32.03
N GLY A 80 -10.43 6.79 -32.58
CA GLY A 80 -11.13 8.04 -32.88
C GLY A 80 -10.63 8.78 -34.11
N ASP A 81 -9.59 8.29 -34.78
CA ASP A 81 -9.07 8.87 -36.01
C ASP A 81 -9.17 7.84 -37.13
N VAL A 82 -10.40 7.54 -37.54
CA VAL A 82 -10.65 6.82 -38.78
C VAL A 82 -10.77 7.90 -39.84
N ASP A 83 -9.76 8.00 -40.71
CA ASP A 83 -9.71 8.99 -41.79
C ASP A 83 -10.98 8.93 -42.66
N ASP A 84 -11.50 10.09 -43.05
CA ASP A 84 -12.73 10.22 -43.84
C ASP A 84 -12.67 9.40 -45.15
N SER A 85 -11.48 9.13 -45.69
CA SER A 85 -11.31 8.26 -46.87
C SER A 85 -11.67 6.79 -46.58
N VAL A 86 -11.42 6.29 -45.38
CA VAL A 86 -11.77 4.93 -44.96
C VAL A 86 -13.27 4.81 -44.74
N LEU A 87 -13.89 5.83 -44.16
CA LEU A 87 -15.34 5.90 -44.01
C LEU A 87 -16.04 6.01 -45.38
N GLY A 88 -15.50 6.82 -46.30
CA GLY A 88 -15.98 6.93 -47.67
C GLY A 88 -15.88 5.63 -48.47
N PHE A 89 -14.79 4.87 -48.27
CA PHE A 89 -14.62 3.54 -48.88
C PHE A 89 -15.68 2.54 -48.39
N LEU A 90 -15.91 2.47 -47.07
CA LEU A 90 -16.94 1.58 -46.49
C LEU A 90 -18.35 1.98 -46.95
N LEU A 91 -18.63 3.28 -47.06
CA LEU A 91 -19.91 3.78 -47.57
C LEU A 91 -20.11 3.45 -49.05
N GLY A 92 -19.02 3.46 -49.84
CA GLY A 92 -19.02 3.04 -51.24
C GLY A 92 -19.37 1.56 -51.39
N LEU A 93 -18.74 0.69 -50.60
CA LEU A 93 -19.04 -0.74 -50.58
C LEU A 93 -20.48 -1.04 -50.15
N GLN A 94 -21.05 -0.23 -49.27
CA GLN A 94 -22.44 -0.39 -48.83
C GLN A 94 -23.45 0.02 -49.90
N LYS A 95 -23.15 1.05 -50.70
CA LYS A 95 -23.99 1.46 -51.85
C LYS A 95 -23.93 0.45 -52.99
N GLU A 96 -22.75 -0.12 -53.24
CA GLU A 96 -22.56 -1.09 -54.32
C GLU A 96 -23.23 -2.45 -54.02
N GLY A 97 -23.63 -2.71 -52.77
CA GLY A 97 -24.45 -3.86 -52.37
C GLY A 97 -25.97 -3.60 -52.30
N ASP A 98 -26.42 -2.35 -52.48
CA ASP A 98 -27.85 -1.96 -52.47
C ASP A 98 -28.41 -1.73 -53.90
N ASP A 99 -27.53 -1.75 -54.91
CA ASP A 99 -27.88 -1.73 -56.34
C ASP A 99 -28.02 -3.17 -56.92
N GLU A 100 -28.64 -4.08 -56.16
CA GLU A 100 -29.28 -5.24 -56.80
C GLU A 100 -30.66 -4.78 -57.30
N PRO A 101 -30.91 -4.73 -58.63
CA PRO A 101 -32.24 -4.49 -59.12
C PRO A 101 -33.14 -5.62 -58.59
N SER A 102 -34.14 -5.24 -57.79
CA SER A 102 -35.23 -6.14 -57.45
C SER A 102 -35.87 -6.60 -58.76
N ASP A 103 -35.51 -7.82 -59.18
CA ASP A 103 -35.92 -8.43 -60.43
C ASP A 103 -37.45 -8.63 -60.42
N PRO A 104 -38.23 -7.99 -61.31
CA PRO A 104 -39.68 -8.09 -61.28
C PRO A 104 -40.15 -9.26 -62.14
N LEU A 105 -39.72 -10.49 -61.85
CA LEU A 105 -40.28 -11.70 -62.46
C LEU A 105 -40.13 -12.92 -61.54
N PHE A 106 -40.94 -12.99 -60.47
CA PHE A 106 -41.68 -14.17 -60.02
C PHE A 106 -42.83 -13.74 -59.09
#